data_AF-A0AAD2W8Y6-F1
#
_entry.id   AF-A0AAD2W8Y6-F1
#
_cell.length_a   1.000
_cell.length_b   1.000
_cell.length_c   1.000
_cell.angle_alpha   90.00
_cell.angle_beta   90.00
_cell.angle_gamma   90.00
#
_symmetry.space_group_name_H-M   'P 1'
#
loop_
_entity.id
_entity.type
_entity.pdbx_description
1 polymer ?
#
loop_
_entity_poly.entity_id
_entity_poly.type
_entity_poly.pdbx_seq_one_letter_code
_entity_poly.pdbx_strand_id
1 'polypeptide(L)'
;MLLMASAIQWNEDYAVTAKHTPFLRNVVHEGLGDVVFFKHKASSVPHWRQYVPGEAVTAVGFNSFMMPMQGKGHALPSLVRLEGTPGSVFYSVHDGPITKGMSGGPVFADDGTVVGINVAIIPTSEIDAGKRPDLAGKDRISVFMSFSEIDKEWRRYQYLLAHQAKPRAPAAVKGYVAVAAKP
;
A
#
# COMPACT_ATOMS: atom_id res chain seq x y z
N MET A 1 23.56 -7.60 -6.23
CA MET A 1 22.60 -7.00 -5.26
C MET A 1 21.50 -8.02 -5.04
N LEU A 2 21.28 -8.52 -3.81
CA LEU A 2 20.10 -9.36 -3.54
C LEU A 2 18.87 -8.45 -3.59
N LEU A 3 17.88 -8.82 -4.40
CA LEU A 3 16.59 -8.15 -4.41
C LEU A 3 15.65 -8.94 -3.48
N MET A 4 15.48 -8.45 -2.26
CA MET A 4 14.59 -9.01 -1.25
C MET A 4 13.44 -8.06 -1.01
N ALA A 5 12.28 -8.64 -0.71
CA ALA A 5 11.11 -7.92 -0.24
C ALA A 5 10.44 -8.74 0.86
N SER A 6 9.50 -8.11 1.54
CA SER A 6 8.70 -8.71 2.59
C SER A 6 7.28 -8.97 2.07
N ALA A 7 6.52 -9.81 2.75
CA ALA A 7 5.12 -10.09 2.44
C ALA A 7 4.35 -10.32 3.74
N ILE A 8 3.03 -10.22 3.66
CA ILE A 8 2.14 -10.50 4.79
C ILE A 8 0.94 -11.32 4.34
N GLN A 9 0.46 -12.20 5.21
CA GLN A 9 -0.70 -13.04 4.91
C GLN A 9 -1.97 -12.20 4.78
N TRP A 10 -2.74 -12.42 3.70
CA TRP A 10 -4.00 -11.72 3.45
C TRP A 10 -5.22 -12.49 3.96
N ASN A 11 -5.30 -13.79 3.64
CA ASN A 11 -6.30 -14.75 4.14
C ASN A 11 -5.65 -16.14 4.23
N GLU A 12 -6.40 -17.23 4.42
CA GLU A 12 -5.83 -18.58 4.60
C GLU A 12 -5.04 -19.08 3.38
N ASP A 13 -5.33 -18.55 2.20
CA ASP A 13 -4.90 -19.09 0.92
C ASP A 13 -3.91 -18.21 0.16
N TYR A 14 -3.88 -16.92 0.51
CA TYR A 14 -3.16 -15.90 -0.23
C TYR A 14 -2.39 -14.97 0.69
N ALA A 15 -1.19 -14.59 0.24
CA ALA A 15 -0.41 -13.51 0.80
C ALA A 15 -0.34 -12.34 -0.18
N VAL A 16 0.02 -11.17 0.35
CA VAL A 16 0.13 -9.92 -0.39
C VAL A 16 1.50 -9.28 -0.18
N THR A 17 2.03 -8.64 -1.22
CA THR A 17 3.29 -7.90 -1.20
C THR A 17 3.26 -6.75 -2.22
N ALA A 18 4.33 -5.96 -2.29
CA ALA A 18 4.50 -4.92 -3.29
C ALA A 18 4.79 -5.53 -4.67
N LYS A 19 4.14 -5.02 -5.72
CA LYS A 19 4.22 -5.58 -7.09
C LYS A 19 5.62 -5.44 -7.70
N HIS A 20 6.38 -4.40 -7.34
CA HIS A 20 7.76 -4.24 -7.80
C HIS A 20 8.74 -5.28 -7.22
N THR A 21 8.29 -6.17 -6.32
CA THR A 21 9.10 -7.27 -5.79
C THR A 21 9.42 -8.29 -6.90
N PRO A 22 10.69 -8.58 -7.18
CA PRO A 22 11.06 -9.51 -8.24
C PRO A 22 10.90 -10.97 -7.83
N PHE A 23 10.85 -11.86 -8.82
CA PHE A 23 10.87 -13.32 -8.68
C PHE A 23 9.72 -13.93 -7.87
N LEU A 24 8.59 -13.25 -7.76
CA LEU A 24 7.39 -13.80 -7.15
C LEU A 24 6.86 -14.99 -7.96
N ARG A 25 6.54 -16.08 -7.27
CA ARG A 25 5.91 -17.27 -7.83
C ARG A 25 4.46 -17.34 -7.38
N ASN A 26 3.64 -18.10 -8.12
CA ASN A 26 2.24 -18.33 -7.80
C ASN A 26 1.39 -17.04 -7.71
N VAL A 27 1.77 -16.00 -8.45
CA VAL A 27 0.99 -14.77 -8.57
C VAL A 27 -0.38 -15.09 -9.16
N VAL A 28 -1.42 -14.56 -8.52
CA VAL A 28 -2.81 -14.75 -8.98
C VAL A 28 -3.49 -13.46 -9.39
N HIS A 29 -3.01 -12.34 -8.88
CA HIS A 29 -3.53 -11.03 -9.23
C HIS A 29 -2.47 -9.95 -9.05
N GLU A 30 -2.23 -9.20 -10.11
CA GLU A 30 -1.50 -7.93 -10.05
C GLU A 30 -2.52 -6.79 -10.03
N GLY A 31 -2.50 -6.00 -8.96
CA GLY A 31 -3.38 -4.85 -8.82
C GLY A 31 -2.96 -3.70 -9.73
N LEU A 32 -3.85 -2.70 -9.87
CA LEU A 32 -3.52 -1.46 -10.57
C LEU A 32 -2.35 -0.73 -9.87
N GLY A 33 -2.47 -0.56 -8.56
CA GLY A 33 -1.39 -0.05 -7.72
C GLY A 33 -0.23 -1.02 -7.56
N ASP A 34 0.72 -0.67 -6.72
CA ASP A 34 1.91 -1.47 -6.43
C ASP A 34 1.64 -2.60 -5.43
N VAL A 35 0.68 -3.46 -5.78
CA VAL A 35 0.25 -4.60 -4.96
C VAL A 35 0.06 -5.85 -5.82
N VAL A 36 0.43 -7.00 -5.25
CA VAL A 36 0.28 -8.29 -5.91
C VAL A 36 -0.10 -9.36 -4.88
N PHE A 37 -1.04 -10.21 -5.26
CA PHE A 37 -1.48 -11.37 -4.48
C PHE A 37 -0.89 -12.64 -5.08
N PHE A 38 -0.44 -13.55 -4.22
CA PHE A 38 0.09 -14.84 -4.61
C PHE A 38 -0.36 -15.94 -3.67
N LYS A 39 -0.41 -17.19 -4.16
CA LYS A 39 -0.82 -18.33 -3.33
C LYS A 39 0.22 -18.60 -2.25
N HIS A 40 -0.24 -18.63 -1.01
CA HIS A 40 0.54 -18.99 0.16
C HIS A 40 -0.42 -19.48 1.24
N LYS A 41 -0.36 -20.76 1.60
CA LYS A 41 -1.24 -21.35 2.61
C LYS A 41 -0.69 -21.03 4.00
N ALA A 42 -1.55 -20.54 4.90
CA ALA A 42 -1.21 -20.29 6.29
C ALA A 42 -2.32 -20.76 7.23
N SER A 43 -1.95 -21.26 8.42
CA SER A 43 -2.89 -21.66 9.47
C SER A 43 -3.36 -20.48 10.32
N SER A 44 -2.73 -19.31 10.20
CA SER A 44 -3.05 -18.09 10.92
C SER A 44 -3.00 -16.89 9.99
N VAL A 45 -3.99 -16.02 10.09
CA VAL A 45 -4.10 -14.79 9.31
C VAL A 45 -4.11 -13.61 10.30
N PRO A 46 -3.34 -12.54 10.05
CA PRO A 46 -3.41 -11.35 10.90
C PRO A 46 -4.76 -10.66 10.73
N HIS A 47 -5.19 -9.94 11.76
CA HIS A 47 -6.35 -9.06 11.63
C HIS A 47 -5.98 -7.83 10.83
N TRP A 48 -6.86 -7.44 9.90
CA TRP A 48 -6.71 -6.27 9.07
C TRP A 48 -7.78 -5.24 9.39
N ARG A 49 -7.41 -3.96 9.34
CA ARG A 49 -8.37 -2.85 9.36
C ARG A 49 -7.83 -1.63 8.65
N GLN A 50 -8.70 -0.66 8.42
CA GLN A 50 -8.28 0.64 7.92
C GLN A 50 -7.50 1.40 9.00
N TYR A 51 -6.48 2.14 8.56
CA TYR A 51 -5.77 3.06 9.44
C TYR A 51 -6.60 4.32 9.75
N VAL A 52 -6.28 4.96 10.87
CA VAL A 52 -6.80 6.24 11.32
C VAL A 52 -5.65 7.25 11.27
N PRO A 53 -5.80 8.38 10.56
CA PRO A 53 -4.78 9.44 10.57
C PRO A 53 -4.43 9.88 12.00
N GLY A 54 -3.14 10.04 12.26
CA GLY A 54 -2.57 10.37 13.56
C GLY A 54 -2.30 9.18 14.47
N GLU A 55 -2.78 7.97 14.15
CA GLU A 55 -2.48 6.79 14.97
C GLU A 55 -1.02 6.38 14.85
N ALA A 56 -0.49 5.81 15.93
CA ALA A 56 0.84 5.22 15.95
C ALA A 56 0.89 3.97 15.07
N VAL A 57 1.95 3.87 14.27
CA VAL A 57 2.19 2.76 13.36
C VAL A 57 3.62 2.24 13.47
N THR A 58 3.76 0.92 13.27
CA THR A 58 5.04 0.23 13.19
C THR A 58 5.15 -0.48 11.84
N ALA A 59 6.01 0.03 10.96
CA ALA A 59 6.39 -0.62 9.71
C ALA A 59 7.43 -1.72 9.97
N VAL A 60 7.19 -2.93 9.50
CA VAL A 60 8.07 -4.09 9.69
C VAL A 60 8.45 -4.71 8.35
N GLY A 61 9.68 -5.22 8.24
CA GLY A 61 10.15 -5.96 7.08
C GLY A 61 11.60 -6.36 7.23
N PHE A 62 12.21 -6.83 6.14
CA PHE A 62 13.65 -7.09 6.07
C PHE A 62 14.34 -5.98 5.29
N ASN A 63 15.63 -5.74 5.53
CA ASN A 63 16.43 -4.92 4.63
C ASN A 63 17.11 -5.76 3.54
N SER A 64 17.89 -5.12 2.68
CA SER A 64 18.63 -5.76 1.58
C SER A 64 19.70 -6.77 2.04
N PHE A 65 19.99 -6.86 3.34
CA PHE A 65 20.92 -7.82 3.97
C PHE A 65 20.20 -8.91 4.78
N MET A 66 18.88 -9.07 4.60
CA MET A 66 18.05 -10.03 5.34
C MET A 66 18.04 -9.81 6.87
N MET A 67 18.33 -8.59 7.32
CA MET A 67 18.15 -8.24 8.73
C MET A 67 16.71 -7.76 8.97
N PRO A 68 16.03 -8.23 10.02
CA PRO A 68 14.73 -7.72 10.39
C PRO A 68 14.84 -6.25 10.81
N MET A 69 13.94 -5.43 10.30
CA MET A 69 13.88 -3.99 10.53
C MET A 69 12.50 -3.61 11.02
N GLN A 70 12.45 -2.58 11.86
CA GLN A 70 11.20 -1.91 12.22
C GLN A 70 11.38 -0.40 12.20
N GLY A 71 10.31 0.30 11.86
CA GLY A 71 10.21 1.75 11.90
C GLY A 71 8.93 2.19 12.57
N LYS A 72 9.03 3.04 13.60
CA LYS A 72 7.87 3.56 14.34
C LYS A 72 7.62 5.02 13.98
N GLY A 73 6.36 5.40 13.88
CA GLY A 73 5.90 6.77 13.65
C GLY A 73 4.39 6.85 13.72
N HIS A 74 3.81 7.79 12.99
CA HIS A 74 2.37 8.04 12.94
C HIS A 74 1.89 8.06 11.49
N ALA A 75 0.72 7.47 11.24
CA ALA A 75 0.04 7.61 9.97
C ALA A 75 -0.38 9.07 9.76
N LEU A 76 -0.14 9.62 8.58
CA LEU A 76 -0.50 10.99 8.24
C LEU A 76 -1.85 11.02 7.50
N PRO A 77 -2.61 12.14 7.56
CA PRO A 77 -3.82 12.32 6.76
C PRO A 77 -3.52 12.48 5.27
N SER A 78 -2.27 12.76 4.93
CA SER A 78 -1.80 12.97 3.58
C SER A 78 -1.87 11.71 2.72
N LEU A 79 -2.22 11.91 1.45
CA LEU A 79 -2.14 10.88 0.42
C LEU A 79 -1.12 11.31 -0.65
N VAL A 80 -0.52 10.33 -1.31
CA VAL A 80 0.45 10.55 -2.39
C VAL A 80 0.08 9.70 -3.59
N ARG A 81 0.50 10.14 -4.77
CA ARG A 81 0.52 9.31 -5.97
C ARG A 81 1.98 9.03 -6.31
N LEU A 82 2.28 7.78 -6.61
CA LEU A 82 3.62 7.39 -7.01
C LEU A 82 3.73 7.46 -8.54
N GLU A 83 4.74 8.17 -9.03
CA GLU A 83 5.08 8.15 -10.45
C GLU A 83 5.37 6.71 -10.91
N GLY A 84 5.00 6.39 -12.15
CA GLY A 84 5.19 5.05 -12.71
C GLY A 84 4.19 3.99 -12.23
N THR A 85 3.28 4.30 -11.29
CA THR A 85 2.19 3.39 -10.92
C THR A 85 0.95 3.65 -11.80
N PRO A 86 0.47 2.64 -12.56
CA PRO A 86 -0.72 2.79 -13.40
C PRO A 86 -1.99 2.84 -12.52
N GLY A 87 -3.01 3.55 -13.00
CA GLY A 87 -4.24 3.76 -12.25
C GLY A 87 -4.10 4.87 -11.21
N SER A 88 -5.17 5.62 -11.00
CA SER A 88 -5.21 6.74 -10.04
C SER A 88 -5.28 6.24 -8.58
N VAL A 89 -4.33 5.40 -8.19
CA VAL A 89 -4.23 4.85 -6.82
C VAL A 89 -3.54 5.86 -5.93
N PHE A 90 -4.16 6.12 -4.77
CA PHE A 90 -3.58 6.94 -3.72
C PHE A 90 -2.93 6.03 -2.69
N TYR A 91 -1.71 6.37 -2.30
CA TYR A 91 -0.99 5.71 -1.23
C TYR A 91 -1.03 6.58 0.01
N SER A 92 -1.03 5.92 1.16
CA SER A 92 -0.98 6.56 2.46
C SER A 92 0.48 6.77 2.87
N VAL A 93 0.73 7.67 3.80
CA VAL A 93 2.08 7.97 4.30
C VAL A 93 2.16 7.97 5.82
N HIS A 94 3.34 7.66 6.35
CA HIS A 94 3.66 7.79 7.76
C HIS A 94 5.06 8.39 7.94
N ASP A 95 5.35 8.94 9.12
CA ASP A 95 6.65 9.58 9.43
C ASP A 95 7.69 8.63 10.06
N GLY A 96 7.32 7.37 10.33
CA GLY A 96 8.27 6.35 10.78
C GLY A 96 9.28 5.91 9.70
N PRO A 97 10.52 5.54 10.07
CA PRO A 97 11.57 5.23 9.10
C PRO A 97 11.44 3.84 8.48
N ILE A 98 11.43 3.72 7.14
CA ILE A 98 11.65 2.43 6.46
C ILE A 98 12.98 2.42 5.69
N THR A 99 13.40 1.24 5.23
CA THR A 99 14.62 1.03 4.45
C THR A 99 14.37 0.12 3.25
N LYS A 100 15.27 0.16 2.27
CA LYS A 100 15.18 -0.69 1.07
C LYS A 100 15.18 -2.18 1.45
N GLY A 101 14.18 -2.89 0.95
CA GLY A 101 13.91 -4.30 1.24
C GLY A 101 12.64 -4.51 2.07
N MET A 102 12.18 -3.47 2.78
CA MET A 102 10.97 -3.57 3.61
C MET A 102 9.68 -3.58 2.78
N SER A 103 9.76 -3.28 1.48
CA SER A 103 8.64 -3.29 0.53
C SER A 103 7.80 -4.57 0.66
N GLY A 104 6.49 -4.42 0.66
CA GLY A 104 5.51 -5.48 0.85
C GLY A 104 5.35 -5.98 2.29
N GLY A 105 6.23 -5.57 3.21
CA GLY A 105 6.11 -5.89 4.64
C GLY A 105 4.96 -5.15 5.30
N PRO A 106 4.43 -5.66 6.41
CA PRO A 106 3.25 -5.08 7.06
C PRO A 106 3.55 -3.73 7.73
N VAL A 107 2.53 -2.89 7.76
CA VAL A 107 2.42 -1.76 8.68
C VAL A 107 1.38 -2.13 9.72
N PHE A 108 1.79 -2.17 10.98
CA PHE A 108 0.92 -2.46 12.11
C PHE A 108 0.48 -1.19 12.81
N ALA A 109 -0.75 -1.16 13.32
CA ALA A 109 -1.14 -0.22 14.37
C ALA A 109 -0.80 -0.79 15.76
N ASP A 110 -0.92 0.06 16.80
CA ASP A 110 -0.60 -0.32 18.19
C ASP A 110 -1.48 -1.44 18.77
N ASP A 111 -2.67 -1.67 18.19
CA ASP A 111 -3.54 -2.79 18.54
C ASP A 111 -3.10 -4.14 17.92
N GLY A 112 -1.99 -4.15 17.19
CA GLY A 112 -1.43 -5.33 16.53
C GLY A 112 -2.11 -5.72 15.22
N THR A 113 -3.07 -4.92 14.73
CA THR A 113 -3.71 -5.13 13.43
C THR A 113 -2.85 -4.59 12.29
N VAL A 114 -2.93 -5.24 11.14
CA VAL A 114 -2.28 -4.76 9.91
C VAL A 114 -3.15 -3.70 9.27
N VAL A 115 -2.56 -2.53 9.00
CA VAL A 115 -3.24 -1.40 8.37
C VAL A 115 -2.79 -1.13 6.93
N GLY A 116 -1.78 -1.87 6.46
CA GLY A 116 -1.29 -1.79 5.09
C GLY A 116 0.04 -2.51 4.87
N ILE A 117 0.64 -2.26 3.71
CA ILE A 117 1.98 -2.77 3.36
C ILE A 117 2.92 -1.64 2.95
N ASN A 118 4.19 -1.74 3.31
CA ASN A 118 5.25 -0.81 2.91
C ASN A 118 5.41 -0.81 1.39
N VAL A 119 5.57 0.37 0.79
CA VAL A 119 5.69 0.51 -0.68
C VAL A 119 6.96 1.25 -1.08
N ALA A 120 7.16 2.47 -0.56
CA ALA A 120 8.23 3.34 -1.03
C ALA A 120 8.69 4.32 0.05
N ILE A 121 9.80 5.00 -0.21
CA ILE A 121 10.28 6.14 0.57
C ILE A 121 10.22 7.36 -0.34
N ILE A 122 9.73 8.48 0.18
CA ILE A 122 9.86 9.78 -0.50
C ILE A 122 11.04 10.51 0.14
N PRO A 123 12.13 10.77 -0.60
CA PRO A 123 13.21 11.62 -0.11
C PRO A 123 12.66 13.00 0.23
N THR A 124 12.98 13.52 1.40
CA THR A 124 12.46 14.83 1.84
C THR A 124 12.97 15.97 0.96
N SER A 125 14.13 15.80 0.33
CA SER A 125 14.67 16.70 -0.70
C SER A 125 13.83 16.78 -1.98
N GLU A 126 12.94 15.82 -2.23
CA GLU A 126 12.04 15.79 -3.39
C GLU A 126 10.66 16.39 -3.06
N ILE A 127 10.42 16.81 -1.82
CA ILE A 127 9.16 17.45 -1.41
C ILE A 127 9.20 18.93 -1.81
N ASP A 128 8.45 19.26 -2.84
CA ASP A 128 8.13 20.66 -3.18
C ASP A 128 7.15 21.22 -2.14
N ALA A 129 7.66 21.98 -1.16
CA ALA A 129 6.86 22.56 -0.09
C ALA A 129 5.77 23.54 -0.58
N GLY A 130 5.93 24.12 -1.78
CA GLY A 130 4.91 24.96 -2.39
C GLY A 130 3.71 24.17 -2.90
N LYS A 131 3.94 22.91 -3.32
CA LYS A 131 2.88 22.00 -3.80
C LYS A 131 2.37 21.03 -2.75
N ARG A 132 3.21 20.67 -1.78
CA ARG A 132 2.93 19.70 -0.71
C ARG A 132 3.20 20.29 0.68
N PRO A 133 2.51 21.38 1.06
CA PRO A 133 2.68 21.98 2.38
C PRO A 133 2.31 21.00 3.51
N ASP A 134 1.44 20.03 3.24
CA ASP A 134 1.03 18.97 4.17
C ASP A 134 2.18 17.99 4.52
N LEU A 135 3.21 17.92 3.69
CA LEU A 135 4.38 17.08 3.86
C LEU A 135 5.65 17.87 4.22
N ALA A 136 5.59 19.20 4.17
CA ALA A 136 6.74 20.06 4.39
C ALA A 136 7.26 19.93 5.84
N GLY A 137 8.58 19.99 6.01
CA GLY A 137 9.23 19.95 7.32
C GLY A 137 9.21 18.59 8.03
N LYS A 138 8.73 17.53 7.38
CA LYS A 138 8.85 16.16 7.90
C LYS A 138 10.28 15.66 7.71
N ASP A 139 10.85 15.05 8.74
CA ASP A 139 12.19 14.47 8.68
C ASP A 139 12.27 13.27 7.73
N ARG A 140 11.15 12.54 7.61
CA ARG A 140 11.03 11.31 6.81
C ARG A 140 9.60 11.13 6.33
N ILE A 141 9.45 10.54 5.15
CA ILE A 141 8.16 10.14 4.60
C ILE A 141 8.27 8.74 4.03
N SER A 142 7.56 7.83 4.67
CA SER A 142 7.41 6.44 4.23
C SER A 142 6.01 6.26 3.65
N VAL A 143 5.94 5.55 2.53
CA VAL A 143 4.71 5.33 1.76
C VAL A 143 4.25 3.89 1.97
N PHE A 144 2.97 3.71 2.25
CA PHE A 144 2.34 2.40 2.40
C PHE A 144 1.02 2.35 1.62
N MET A 145 0.67 1.17 1.11
CA MET A 145 -0.67 0.94 0.58
C MET A 145 -1.58 0.54 1.75
N SER A 146 -2.62 1.33 2.00
CA SER A 146 -3.54 1.08 3.10
C SER A 146 -4.46 -0.11 2.84
N PHE A 147 -4.98 -0.71 3.91
CA PHE A 147 -5.95 -1.81 3.85
C PHE A 147 -7.07 -1.55 2.85
N SER A 148 -7.68 -0.36 2.83
CA SER A 148 -8.78 -0.06 1.91
C SER A 148 -8.39 -0.15 0.44
N GLU A 149 -7.14 0.18 0.08
CA GLU A 149 -6.67 0.06 -1.30
C GLU A 149 -6.33 -1.40 -1.65
N ILE A 150 -5.76 -2.16 -0.70
CA ILE A 150 -5.52 -3.60 -0.87
C ILE A 150 -6.84 -4.35 -1.02
N ASP A 151 -7.84 -4.09 -0.18
CA ASP A 151 -9.16 -4.71 -0.22
C ASP A 151 -9.90 -4.40 -1.52
N LYS A 152 -9.79 -3.16 -2.04
CA LYS A 152 -10.34 -2.80 -3.36
C LYS A 152 -9.77 -3.66 -4.48
N GLU A 153 -8.46 -3.88 -4.51
CA GLU A 153 -7.82 -4.73 -5.52
C GLU A 153 -8.13 -6.22 -5.30
N TRP A 154 -8.27 -6.68 -4.06
CA TRP A 154 -8.75 -8.02 -3.77
C TRP A 154 -10.17 -8.26 -4.29
N ARG A 155 -11.10 -7.32 -4.03
CA ARG A 155 -12.47 -7.39 -4.56
C ARG A 155 -12.49 -7.34 -6.09
N ARG A 156 -11.61 -6.55 -6.72
CA ARG A 156 -11.42 -6.56 -8.17
C ARG A 156 -11.04 -7.95 -8.66
N TYR A 157 -10.07 -8.60 -8.03
CA TYR A 157 -9.69 -9.97 -8.37
C TYR A 157 -10.86 -10.95 -8.24
N GLN A 158 -11.58 -10.93 -7.12
CA GLN A 158 -12.74 -11.79 -6.91
C GLN A 158 -13.82 -11.59 -7.98
N TYR A 159 -14.07 -10.33 -8.37
CA TYR A 159 -14.98 -10.02 -9.47
C TYR A 159 -14.52 -10.63 -10.80
N LEU A 160 -13.23 -10.50 -11.14
CA LEU A 160 -12.66 -11.04 -12.38
C LEU A 160 -12.75 -12.58 -12.42
N LEU A 161 -12.50 -13.24 -11.28
CA LEU A 161 -12.66 -14.69 -11.15
C LEU A 161 -14.10 -15.14 -11.40
N ALA A 162 -15.06 -14.46 -10.75
CA ALA A 162 -16.48 -14.82 -10.86
C ALA A 162 -17.04 -14.66 -12.28
N HIS A 163 -16.51 -13.70 -13.05
CA HIS A 163 -17.04 -13.36 -14.36
C HIS A 163 -16.23 -13.92 -15.53
N GLN A 164 -15.12 -14.64 -15.28
CA GLN A 164 -14.17 -15.11 -16.30
C GLN A 164 -13.80 -14.03 -17.34
N ALA A 165 -13.89 -12.75 -16.97
CA ALA A 165 -13.88 -11.62 -17.90
C ALA A 165 -12.76 -10.64 -17.55
N LYS A 166 -12.27 -9.92 -18.57
CA LYS A 166 -11.43 -8.74 -18.37
C LYS A 166 -12.26 -7.63 -17.67
N PRO A 167 -11.64 -6.78 -16.84
CA PRO A 167 -12.38 -5.73 -16.14
C PRO A 167 -13.05 -4.82 -17.16
N ARG A 168 -14.39 -4.80 -17.15
CA ARG A 168 -15.17 -3.82 -17.89
C ARG A 168 -15.42 -2.66 -16.94
N ALA A 169 -14.99 -1.46 -17.30
CA ALA A 169 -15.40 -0.27 -16.57
C ALA A 169 -16.94 -0.25 -16.53
N PRO A 170 -17.57 0.03 -15.37
CA PRO A 170 -19.01 0.21 -15.31
C PRO A 170 -19.43 1.24 -16.35
N ALA A 171 -20.59 1.03 -16.98
CA ALA A 171 -21.13 2.03 -17.88
C ALA A 171 -21.27 3.36 -17.12
N ALA A 172 -20.77 4.44 -17.70
CA ALA A 172 -20.91 5.76 -17.11
C ALA A 172 -22.41 6.08 -16.97
N VAL A 173 -22.85 6.36 -15.75
CA VAL A 173 -24.20 6.84 -15.49
C VAL A 173 -24.17 8.36 -15.56
N LYS A 174 -25.15 8.98 -16.23
CA LYS A 174 -25.30 10.44 -16.20
C LYS A 174 -25.62 10.86 -14.77
N GLY A 175 -24.64 11.46 -14.10
CA GLY A 175 -24.83 12.16 -12.83
C GLY A 175 -24.85 13.67 -13.06
N TYR A 176 -25.71 14.38 -12.34
CA TYR A 176 -25.64 15.84 -12.25
C TYR A 176 -24.67 16.19 -11.11
N VAL A 177 -23.48 16.65 -11.46
CA VAL A 177 -22.54 17.21 -10.49
C VAL A 177 -22.87 18.69 -10.37
N ALA A 178 -23.29 19.13 -9.17
CA ALA A 178 -23.39 20.55 -8.88
C ALA A 178 -21.98 21.15 -8.95
N VAL A 179 -21.69 21.84 -10.04
CA VAL A 179 -20.43 22.56 -10.18
C VAL A 179 -20.60 23.87 -9.41
N ALA A 180 -19.79 24.09 -8.37
CA ALA A 180 -19.74 25.39 -7.72
C ALA A 180 -19.37 26.44 -8.78
N ALA A 181 -20.16 27.51 -8.87
CA ALA A 181 -19.86 28.64 -9.76
C ALA A 181 -18.47 29.16 -9.39
N LYS A 182 -17.59 29.29 -10.39
CA LYS A 182 -16.28 29.93 -10.19
C LYS A 182 -16.50 31.38 -9.75
N PRO A 183 -15.75 31.89 -8.76
CA PRO A 183 -15.71 33.33 -8.47
C PRO A 183 -15.10 34.11 -9.64
#